data_AF-R1FTT0-F1
#
_entry.id   AF-R1FTT0-F1
#
_cell.length_a   1.000
_cell.length_b   1.000
_cell.length_c   1.000
_cell.angle_alpha   90.00
_cell.angle_beta   90.00
_cell.angle_gamma   90.00
#
_symmetry.space_group_name_H-M   'P 1'
#
loop_
_entity.id
_entity.type
_entity.pdbx_description
1 polymer ?
#
loop_
_entity_poly.entity_id
_entity_poly.type
_entity_poly.pdbx_seq_one_letter_code
_entity_poly.pdbx_strand_id
1 'polypeptide(L)'
;MENSNENIKFGICPECKVREKDSSEKKLYQCPHCKNWFCEKHVEPKLVVTWNEIQGTKDPFLKEELYEEWKKEGHHPCSVWTVQYFENREIKEKEERERFLRALDKENIVITPYNRSSEVHKDEISPNEDSNKIEKIEKSNQYSKSSEVSKRKISPKDVAIILMLILLIYFIAVRNIMISIFILLVLALTAVIFK
;
A
#
# COMPACT_ATOMS: atom_id res chain seq x y z
N MET A 1 31.14 -29.24 12.97
CA MET A 1 30.86 -29.57 11.56
C MET A 1 31.52 -28.49 10.71
N GLU A 2 32.80 -28.68 10.41
CA GLU A 2 33.55 -27.87 9.44
C GLU A 2 33.45 -28.57 8.09
N ASN A 3 32.76 -27.96 7.12
CA ASN A 3 33.17 -27.90 5.70
C ASN A 3 32.05 -27.28 4.85
N SER A 4 32.36 -26.15 4.20
CA SER A 4 32.35 -26.08 2.73
C SER A 4 32.80 -24.69 2.29
N ASN A 5 33.99 -24.63 1.69
CA ASN A 5 34.49 -23.57 0.81
C ASN A 5 33.57 -22.33 0.70
N GLU A 6 33.81 -21.32 1.54
CA GLU A 6 33.51 -19.96 1.12
C GLU A 6 34.36 -19.73 -0.14
N ASN A 7 33.75 -19.86 -1.32
CA ASN A 7 34.32 -19.33 -2.55
C ASN A 7 34.34 -17.80 -2.38
N ILE A 8 35.37 -17.32 -1.68
CA ILE A 8 35.61 -15.90 -1.47
C ILE A 8 35.85 -15.31 -2.84
N LYS A 9 34.83 -14.63 -3.36
CA LYS A 9 34.88 -13.97 -4.66
C LYS A 9 35.23 -12.50 -4.43
N PHE A 10 36.26 -12.02 -5.12
CA PHE A 10 36.55 -10.60 -5.21
C PHE A 10 36.09 -10.05 -6.56
N GLY A 11 35.68 -8.80 -6.58
CA GLY A 11 35.33 -8.09 -7.81
C GLY A 11 34.63 -6.77 -7.54
N ILE A 12 34.13 -6.16 -8.61
CA ILE A 12 33.45 -4.87 -8.55
C ILE A 12 31.96 -5.09 -8.28
N CYS A 13 31.43 -4.43 -7.24
CA CYS A 13 30.00 -4.44 -6.97
C CYS A 13 29.25 -3.62 -8.05
N PRO A 14 28.26 -4.19 -8.76
CA PRO A 14 27.50 -3.48 -9.77
C PRO A 14 26.81 -2.21 -9.23
N GLU A 15 26.25 -2.28 -8.02
CA GLU A 15 25.55 -1.16 -7.40
C GLU A 15 26.51 -0.04 -6.99
N CYS A 16 27.67 -0.37 -6.40
CA CYS A 16 28.72 0.64 -6.10
C CYS A 16 29.18 1.34 -7.38
N LYS A 17 29.38 0.57 -8.46
CA LYS A 17 29.83 1.12 -9.75
C LYS A 17 28.82 2.11 -10.33
N VAL A 18 27.53 1.79 -10.29
CA VAL A 18 26.47 2.62 -10.89
C VAL A 18 26.08 3.79 -9.99
N ARG A 19 25.85 3.54 -8.69
CA ARG A 19 25.30 4.55 -7.77
C ARG A 19 26.36 5.42 -7.10
N GLU A 20 27.50 4.83 -6.77
CA GLU A 20 28.56 5.49 -6.01
C GLU A 20 29.75 5.87 -6.89
N LYS A 21 29.73 5.48 -8.19
CA LYS A 21 30.86 5.59 -9.13
C LYS A 21 32.13 4.92 -8.62
N ASP A 22 31.98 3.94 -7.73
CA ASP A 22 33.08 3.23 -7.11
C ASP A 22 33.32 1.89 -7.81
N SER A 23 34.48 1.79 -8.44
CA SER A 23 34.94 0.59 -9.16
C SER A 23 36.05 -0.17 -8.41
N SER A 24 36.20 0.07 -7.11
CA SER A 24 37.12 -0.69 -6.28
C SER A 24 36.73 -2.17 -6.19
N GLU A 25 37.73 -3.04 -6.14
CA GLU A 25 37.53 -4.46 -5.87
C GLU A 25 37.19 -4.68 -4.40
N LYS A 26 36.13 -5.46 -4.15
CA LYS A 26 35.61 -5.76 -2.81
C LYS A 26 35.28 -7.25 -2.69
N LYS A 27 35.16 -7.75 -1.46
CA LYS A 27 34.58 -9.08 -1.21
C LYS A 27 33.12 -9.07 -1.66
N LEU A 28 32.74 -10.06 -2.47
CA LEU A 28 31.40 -10.22 -3.02
C LEU A 28 30.69 -11.41 -2.38
N TYR A 29 29.40 -11.24 -2.17
CA TYR A 29 28.46 -12.20 -1.62
C TYR A 29 27.37 -12.45 -2.64
N GLN A 30 26.91 -13.70 -2.74
CA GLN A 30 25.85 -14.06 -3.66
C GLN A 30 24.47 -13.83 -3.01
N CYS A 31 23.60 -13.09 -3.67
CA CYS A 31 22.22 -12.94 -3.25
C CYS A 31 21.49 -14.30 -3.30
N PRO A 32 20.79 -14.71 -2.22
CA PRO A 32 20.11 -16.01 -2.19
C PRO A 32 18.94 -16.09 -3.18
N HIS A 33 18.37 -14.95 -3.60
CA HIS A 33 17.20 -14.89 -4.49
C HIS A 33 17.58 -14.84 -5.97
N CYS A 34 18.32 -13.81 -6.41
CA CYS A 34 18.65 -13.60 -7.83
C CYS A 34 19.98 -14.23 -8.26
N LYS A 35 20.76 -14.80 -7.33
CA LYS A 35 22.08 -15.42 -7.57
C LYS A 35 23.16 -14.49 -8.13
N ASN A 36 22.89 -13.18 -8.19
CA ASN A 36 23.88 -12.16 -8.54
C ASN A 36 24.84 -11.87 -7.36
N TRP A 37 25.97 -11.24 -7.66
CA TRP A 37 27.05 -10.99 -6.71
C TRP A 37 27.14 -9.50 -6.36
N PHE A 38 27.19 -9.19 -5.06
CA PHE A 38 27.20 -7.83 -4.52
C PHE A 38 28.17 -7.70 -3.35
N CYS A 39 28.62 -6.50 -3.02
CA CYS A 39 29.35 -6.29 -1.77
C CYS A 39 28.40 -6.42 -0.56
N GLU A 40 28.96 -6.50 0.65
CA GLU A 40 28.20 -6.61 1.91
C GLU A 40 27.09 -5.55 2.03
N LYS A 41 27.39 -4.30 1.65
CA LYS A 41 26.40 -3.21 1.66
C LYS A 41 25.19 -3.51 0.79
N HIS A 42 25.40 -4.14 -0.38
CA HIS A 42 24.41 -4.31 -1.45
C HIS A 42 23.87 -5.73 -1.63
N VAL A 43 24.26 -6.69 -0.78
CA VAL A 43 23.78 -8.07 -0.90
C VAL A 43 22.32 -8.22 -0.50
N GLU A 44 21.81 -7.34 0.36
CA GLU A 44 20.41 -7.39 0.78
C GLU A 44 19.49 -6.92 -0.37
N PRO A 45 18.43 -7.68 -0.68
CA PRO A 45 17.50 -7.35 -1.75
C PRO A 45 16.54 -6.24 -1.33
N LYS A 46 16.02 -5.52 -2.33
CA LYS A 46 15.00 -4.50 -2.18
C LYS A 46 13.96 -4.61 -3.28
N LEU A 47 12.77 -4.07 -2.99
CA LEU A 47 11.62 -4.15 -3.87
C LEU A 47 11.90 -3.41 -5.18
N VAL A 48 11.52 -4.06 -6.27
CA VAL A 48 11.49 -3.45 -7.59
C VAL A 48 10.11 -2.84 -7.77
N VAL A 49 9.91 -1.68 -7.13
CA VAL A 49 8.69 -0.87 -7.24
C VAL A 49 9.05 0.56 -7.62
N THR A 50 8.21 1.15 -8.45
CA THR A 50 8.31 2.54 -8.88
C THR A 50 7.53 3.46 -7.94
N TRP A 51 7.92 4.74 -7.90
CA TRP A 51 7.17 5.75 -7.16
C TRP A 51 5.70 5.86 -7.60
N ASN A 52 5.42 5.65 -8.89
CA ASN A 52 4.06 5.71 -9.43
C ASN A 52 3.19 4.55 -8.91
N GLU A 53 3.75 3.35 -8.78
CA GLU A 53 3.05 2.20 -8.19
C GLU A 53 2.75 2.42 -6.70
N ILE A 54 3.71 2.97 -5.95
CA ILE A 54 3.50 3.36 -4.54
C ILE A 54 2.39 4.41 -4.43
N GLN A 55 2.43 5.46 -5.26
CA GLN A 55 1.41 6.52 -5.22
C GLN A 55 0.03 6.03 -5.64
N GLY A 56 -0.04 5.11 -6.60
CA GLY A 56 -1.27 4.49 -7.09
C GLY A 56 -1.87 3.45 -6.13
N THR A 57 -1.15 3.05 -5.08
CA THR A 57 -1.64 2.10 -4.08
C THR A 57 -2.76 2.73 -3.26
N LYS A 58 -3.94 2.09 -3.25
CA LYS A 58 -5.15 2.58 -2.58
C LYS A 58 -5.15 2.36 -1.08
N ASP A 59 -4.60 1.23 -0.63
CA ASP A 59 -4.51 0.90 0.78
C ASP A 59 -3.41 1.77 1.45
N PRO A 60 -3.76 2.65 2.41
CA PRO A 60 -2.78 3.49 3.09
C PRO A 60 -1.69 2.69 3.82
N PHE A 61 -2.01 1.51 4.35
CA PHE A 61 -1.05 0.70 5.09
C PHE A 61 -0.04 0.05 4.16
N LEU A 62 -0.50 -0.60 3.07
CA LEU A 62 0.39 -1.10 2.02
C LEU A 62 1.22 0.03 1.40
N LYS A 63 0.63 1.21 1.19
CA LYS A 63 1.36 2.35 0.62
C LYS A 63 2.55 2.76 1.47
N GLU A 64 2.37 2.85 2.79
CA GLU A 64 3.44 3.16 3.74
C GLU A 64 4.50 2.05 3.76
N GLU A 65 4.08 0.79 3.80
CA GLU A 65 4.98 -0.38 3.78
C GLU A 65 5.88 -0.38 2.53
N LEU A 66 5.30 -0.18 1.34
CA LEU A 66 6.04 -0.10 0.09
C LEU A 66 6.98 1.11 0.05
N TYR A 67 6.59 2.23 0.65
CA TYR A 67 7.44 3.42 0.71
C TYR A 67 8.68 3.19 1.59
N GLU A 68 8.51 2.59 2.76
CA GLU A 68 9.61 2.30 3.68
C GLU A 68 10.60 1.31 3.06
N GLU A 69 10.12 0.24 2.42
CA GLU A 69 10.97 -0.67 1.64
C GLU A 69 11.67 0.04 0.48
N TRP A 70 10.96 0.91 -0.25
CA TRP A 70 11.52 1.69 -1.35
C TRP A 70 12.54 2.74 -0.90
N LYS A 71 12.54 3.17 0.36
CA LYS A 71 13.50 4.16 0.87
C LYS A 71 14.82 3.54 1.32
N LYS A 72 14.86 2.23 1.64
CA LYS A 72 16.07 1.56 2.13
C LYS A 72 17.29 1.81 1.24
N GLU A 73 18.35 2.35 1.84
CA GLU A 73 19.62 2.58 1.15
C GLU A 73 20.53 1.37 1.23
N GLY A 74 21.51 1.30 0.34
CA GLY A 74 22.45 0.20 0.31
C GLY A 74 21.91 -1.08 -0.29
N HIS A 75 20.61 -1.28 -0.52
CA HIS A 75 20.09 -2.56 -1.02
C HIS A 75 20.06 -2.64 -2.56
N HIS A 76 20.13 -3.85 -3.14
CA HIS A 76 20.02 -4.06 -4.59
C HIS A 76 18.58 -4.36 -5.03
N PRO A 77 18.15 -3.87 -6.21
CA PRO A 77 16.84 -4.20 -6.74
C PRO A 77 16.79 -5.68 -7.16
N CYS A 78 15.85 -6.43 -6.61
CA CYS A 78 15.75 -7.88 -6.85
C CYS A 78 14.33 -8.29 -7.25
N SER A 79 14.11 -8.55 -8.54
CA SER A 79 12.78 -8.92 -9.06
C SER A 79 12.29 -10.26 -8.51
N VAL A 80 13.18 -11.25 -8.40
CA VAL A 80 12.86 -12.58 -7.83
C VAL A 80 12.38 -12.45 -6.39
N TRP A 81 13.08 -11.65 -5.57
CA TRP A 81 12.67 -11.39 -4.19
C TRP A 81 11.37 -10.59 -4.12
N THR A 82 11.15 -9.65 -5.05
CA THR A 82 9.92 -8.85 -5.10
C THR A 82 8.69 -9.73 -5.31
N VAL A 83 8.75 -10.71 -6.21
CA VAL A 83 7.66 -11.68 -6.40
C VAL A 83 7.39 -12.46 -5.11
N GLN A 84 8.45 -13.01 -4.50
CA GLN A 84 8.33 -13.76 -3.24
C GLN A 84 7.79 -12.92 -2.09
N TYR A 85 8.15 -11.64 -2.04
CA TYR A 85 7.65 -10.70 -1.04
C TYR A 85 6.13 -10.55 -1.14
N PHE A 86 5.58 -10.33 -2.34
CA PHE A 86 4.14 -10.21 -2.54
C PHE A 86 3.38 -11.51 -2.31
N GLU A 87 3.92 -12.66 -2.74
CA GLU A 87 3.35 -13.97 -2.47
C GLU A 87 3.26 -14.24 -0.95
N ASN A 88 4.34 -14.00 -0.22
CA ASN A 88 4.38 -14.17 1.23
C ASN A 88 3.39 -13.23 1.93
N ARG A 89 3.20 -12.02 1.40
CA ARG A 89 2.24 -11.04 1.93
C ARG A 89 0.80 -11.53 1.75
N GLU A 90 0.45 -12.00 0.55
CA GLU A 90 -0.88 -12.56 0.26
C GLU A 90 -1.19 -13.77 1.15
N ILE A 91 -0.21 -14.65 1.36
CA ILE A 91 -0.34 -15.79 2.28
C ILE A 91 -0.61 -15.32 3.71
N LYS A 92 0.15 -14.35 4.22
CA LYS A 92 -0.06 -13.79 5.57
C LYS A 92 -1.43 -13.15 5.73
N GLU A 93 -1.86 -12.35 4.76
CA GLU A 93 -3.19 -11.72 4.79
C GLU A 93 -4.31 -12.77 4.81
N LYS A 94 -4.14 -13.87 4.06
CA LYS A 94 -5.08 -14.99 4.06
C LYS A 94 -5.11 -15.69 5.42
N GLU A 95 -3.94 -15.99 5.99
CA GLU A 95 -3.83 -16.63 7.31
C GLU A 95 -4.44 -15.77 8.42
N GLU A 96 -4.20 -14.46 8.40
CA GLU A 96 -4.79 -13.51 9.35
C GLU A 96 -6.31 -13.44 9.22
N ARG A 97 -6.83 -13.37 7.98
CA ARG A 97 -8.27 -13.40 7.70
C ARG A 97 -8.90 -14.69 8.22
N GLU A 98 -8.30 -15.85 7.95
CA GLU A 98 -8.79 -17.13 8.43
C GLU A 98 -8.74 -17.24 9.96
N ARG A 99 -7.71 -16.67 10.59
CA ARG A 99 -7.59 -16.61 12.06
C ARG A 99 -8.70 -15.74 12.66
N PHE A 100 -8.98 -14.59 12.03
CA PHE A 100 -10.06 -13.69 12.44
C PHE A 100 -11.45 -14.35 12.30
N LEU A 101 -11.71 -15.02 11.16
CA LEU A 101 -12.98 -15.73 10.93
C LEU A 101 -13.19 -16.87 11.94
N ARG A 102 -12.14 -17.64 12.26
CA ARG A 102 -12.21 -18.68 13.29
C ARG A 102 -12.48 -18.12 14.69
N ALA A 103 -11.96 -16.94 15.00
CA ALA A 103 -12.24 -16.28 16.28
C ALA A 103 -13.71 -15.84 16.38
N LEU A 104 -14.28 -15.29 15.30
CA LEU A 104 -15.70 -14.90 15.25
C LEU A 104 -16.65 -16.10 15.40
N ASP A 105 -16.33 -17.21 14.72
CA ASP A 105 -17.11 -18.45 14.79
C ASP A 105 -17.12 -19.03 16.22
N LYS A 106 -15.96 -19.03 16.89
CA LYS A 106 -15.84 -19.48 18.29
C LYS A 106 -16.69 -18.67 19.26
N GLU A 107 -16.92 -17.40 18.99
CA GLU A 107 -17.72 -16.51 19.85
C GLU A 107 -19.23 -16.54 19.53
N ASN A 108 -19.69 -17.37 18.59
CA ASN A 108 -21.07 -17.35 18.08
C ASN A 108 -21.54 -15.95 17.66
N ILE A 109 -20.61 -15.07 17.25
CA ILE A 109 -20.97 -13.76 16.70
C ILE A 109 -21.51 -14.02 15.30
N VAL A 110 -22.81 -14.29 15.23
CA VAL A 110 -23.55 -14.24 13.98
C VAL A 110 -23.49 -12.79 13.53
N ILE A 111 -22.55 -12.48 12.62
CA ILE A 111 -22.62 -11.26 11.83
C ILE A 111 -23.84 -11.45 10.94
N THR A 112 -25.02 -11.09 11.46
CA THR A 112 -26.23 -11.03 10.64
C THR A 112 -25.92 -10.04 9.52
N PRO A 113 -25.93 -10.45 8.25
CA PRO A 113 -25.85 -9.49 7.17
C PRO A 113 -27.05 -8.59 7.37
N TYR A 114 -26.79 -7.30 7.59
CA TYR A 114 -27.80 -6.28 7.85
C TYR A 114 -28.98 -6.54 6.93
N ASN A 115 -30.07 -7.05 7.51
CA ASN A 115 -31.21 -7.56 6.78
C ASN A 115 -31.83 -6.32 6.12
N ARG A 116 -31.61 -6.17 4.81
CA ARG A 116 -32.26 -5.15 4.00
C ARG A 116 -33.70 -5.61 3.80
N SER A 117 -34.49 -5.55 4.86
CA SER A 117 -35.95 -5.59 4.80
C SER A 117 -36.42 -4.27 4.19
N SER A 118 -36.22 -4.13 2.88
CA SER A 118 -37.19 -3.41 2.06
C SER A 118 -38.26 -4.43 1.72
N GLU A 119 -39.35 -4.40 2.48
CA GLU A 119 -40.63 -4.91 2.04
C GLU A 119 -40.94 -4.30 0.68
N VAL A 120 -40.77 -5.10 -0.38
CA VAL A 120 -41.38 -4.83 -1.67
C VAL A 120 -42.46 -5.89 -1.80
N HIS A 121 -43.69 -5.41 -1.85
CA HIS A 121 -44.91 -6.17 -2.14
C HIS A 121 -44.65 -7.26 -3.18
N LYS A 122 -44.90 -8.51 -2.78
CA LYS A 122 -45.12 -9.62 -3.71
C LYS A 122 -46.56 -9.52 -4.19
N ASP A 123 -46.76 -9.02 -5.40
CA ASP A 123 -47.94 -9.38 -6.16
C ASP A 123 -47.74 -10.81 -6.71
N GLU A 124 -48.77 -11.62 -6.49
CA GLU A 124 -48.86 -13.04 -6.83
C GLU A 124 -48.78 -13.24 -8.34
N ILE A 125 -47.83 -14.06 -8.81
CA ILE A 125 -48.00 -14.79 -10.08
C ILE A 125 -47.56 -16.25 -9.89
N SER A 126 -48.52 -17.10 -10.21
CA SER A 126 -48.55 -18.57 -10.23
C SER A 126 -47.32 -19.24 -10.87
N PRO A 127 -46.91 -20.43 -10.39
CA PRO A 127 -45.93 -21.26 -11.07
C PRO A 127 -46.61 -22.16 -12.12
N ASN A 128 -46.06 -22.21 -13.32
CA ASN A 128 -46.16 -23.41 -14.16
C ASN A 128 -44.90 -23.58 -15.02
N GLU A 129 -44.26 -24.72 -14.77
CA GLU A 129 -43.56 -25.65 -15.66
C GLU A 129 -42.76 -25.18 -16.90
N ASP A 130 -41.54 -25.73 -16.92
CA ASP A 130 -40.87 -26.42 -18.03
C ASP A 130 -40.08 -25.66 -19.10
N SER A 131 -38.76 -25.81 -18.92
CA SER A 131 -37.84 -26.49 -19.87
C SER A 131 -37.18 -25.70 -21.02
N ASN A 132 -35.84 -25.74 -20.96
CA ASN A 132 -34.89 -25.97 -22.05
C ASN A 132 -35.08 -25.30 -23.42
N LYS A 133 -34.28 -24.25 -23.68
CA LYS A 133 -33.65 -23.96 -25.00
C LYS A 133 -32.58 -22.87 -24.82
N ILE A 134 -31.28 -23.20 -24.70
CA ILE A 134 -30.27 -23.37 -25.77
C ILE A 134 -30.16 -22.17 -26.75
N GLU A 135 -28.96 -21.57 -26.69
CA GLU A 135 -28.18 -20.85 -27.70
C GLU A 135 -28.61 -19.48 -28.29
N LYS A 136 -27.76 -18.49 -27.97
CA LYS A 136 -26.88 -17.78 -28.93
C LYS A 136 -27.52 -16.70 -29.83
N ILE A 137 -27.62 -15.48 -29.29
CA ILE A 137 -27.60 -14.21 -30.04
C ILE A 137 -26.92 -13.18 -29.12
N GLU A 138 -25.62 -12.91 -29.25
CA GLU A 138 -25.00 -11.91 -30.13
C GLU A 138 -25.01 -10.47 -29.57
N LYS A 139 -23.79 -9.92 -29.57
CA LYS A 139 -23.34 -8.53 -29.38
C LYS A 139 -24.41 -7.45 -29.37
N SER A 140 -24.41 -6.68 -28.28
CA SER A 140 -24.18 -5.23 -28.23
C SER A 140 -24.91 -4.69 -27.01
N ASN A 141 -24.20 -4.04 -26.09
CA ASN A 141 -24.70 -2.86 -25.38
C ASN A 141 -23.59 -2.28 -24.51
N GLN A 142 -22.80 -1.44 -25.17
CA GLN A 142 -22.19 -0.26 -24.59
C GLN A 142 -23.33 0.69 -24.20
N TYR A 143 -23.69 0.77 -22.92
CA TYR A 143 -24.50 1.87 -22.39
C TYR A 143 -24.22 2.09 -20.90
N SER A 144 -23.53 3.19 -20.63
CA SER A 144 -23.66 4.06 -19.45
C SER A 144 -24.20 3.43 -18.17
N LYS A 145 -23.29 2.85 -17.38
CA LYS A 145 -23.54 2.64 -15.95
C LYS A 145 -23.43 4.01 -15.24
N SER A 146 -24.50 4.79 -15.35
CA SER A 146 -24.76 5.95 -14.50
C SER A 146 -24.55 5.52 -13.05
N SER A 147 -23.52 6.06 -12.40
CA SER A 147 -23.33 5.88 -10.97
C SER A 147 -24.46 6.62 -10.26
N GLU A 148 -25.54 5.91 -9.95
CA GLU A 148 -26.48 6.34 -8.91
C GLU A 148 -25.68 6.44 -7.61
N VAL A 149 -25.18 7.65 -7.37
CA VAL A 149 -24.59 8.06 -6.10
C VAL A 149 -25.71 7.94 -5.08
N SER A 150 -25.72 6.81 -4.37
CA SER A 150 -26.57 6.59 -3.22
C SER A 150 -26.36 7.78 -2.29
N LYS A 151 -27.37 8.65 -2.18
CA LYS A 151 -27.40 9.76 -1.23
C LYS A 151 -27.37 9.17 0.18
N ARG A 152 -26.17 8.88 0.70
CA ARG A 152 -25.99 8.54 2.11
C ARG A 152 -26.51 9.71 2.91
N LYS A 153 -27.53 9.46 3.73
CA LYS A 153 -28.03 10.43 4.69
C LYS A 153 -26.89 10.67 5.70
N ILE A 154 -26.21 11.79 5.57
CA ILE A 154 -25.14 12.21 6.47
C ILE A 154 -25.79 12.42 7.84
N SER A 155 -25.31 11.69 8.84
CA SER A 155 -25.80 11.86 10.21
C SER A 155 -25.30 13.20 10.77
N PRO A 156 -26.06 13.90 11.64
CA PRO A 156 -25.58 15.10 12.32
C PRO A 156 -24.23 14.90 13.05
N LYS A 157 -23.93 13.66 13.48
CA LYS A 157 -22.65 13.30 14.08
C LYS A 157 -21.49 13.39 13.09
N ASP A 158 -21.71 12.99 11.84
CA ASP A 158 -20.68 13.04 10.78
C ASP A 158 -20.34 14.49 10.43
N VAL A 159 -21.34 15.38 10.42
CA VAL A 159 -21.14 16.82 10.21
C VAL A 159 -20.29 17.43 11.33
N ALA A 160 -20.55 17.06 12.58
CA ALA A 160 -19.75 17.54 13.71
C ALA A 160 -18.29 17.07 13.63
N ILE A 161 -18.05 15.82 13.23
CA ILE A 161 -16.69 15.29 13.04
C ILE A 161 -15.96 16.05 11.92
N ILE A 162 -16.62 16.28 10.79
CA ILE A 162 -16.05 17.04 9.67
C ILE A 162 -15.72 18.46 10.10
N LEU A 163 -16.60 19.12 10.85
CA LEU A 163 -16.37 20.48 11.36
C LEU A 163 -15.16 20.53 12.32
N MET A 164 -15.03 19.56 13.21
CA MET A 164 -13.89 19.46 14.14
C MET A 164 -12.56 19.25 13.38
N LEU A 165 -12.56 18.43 12.32
CA LEU A 165 -11.39 18.24 11.47
C LEU A 165 -10.99 19.53 10.75
N ILE A 166 -11.96 20.29 10.23
CA ILE A 166 -11.71 21.59 9.59
C ILE A 166 -11.10 22.58 10.59
N LEU A 167 -11.62 22.65 11.82
CA LEU A 167 -11.09 23.51 12.88
C LEU A 167 -9.67 23.12 13.28
N LEU A 168 -9.36 21.82 13.35
CA LEU A 168 -8.01 21.31 13.64
C LEU A 168 -7.02 21.74 12.55
N ILE A 169 -7.37 21.57 11.28
CA ILE A 169 -6.53 21.97 10.15
C ILE A 169 -6.29 23.48 10.16
N TYR A 170 -7.33 24.27 10.42
CA TYR A 170 -7.23 25.73 10.54
C TYR A 170 -6.27 26.13 11.67
N PHE A 171 -6.38 25.50 12.84
CA PHE A 171 -5.50 25.78 13.99
C PHE A 171 -4.02 25.48 13.66
N ILE A 172 -3.74 24.36 12.99
CA ILE A 172 -2.39 24.00 12.55
C ILE A 172 -1.85 25.03 11.55
N ALA A 173 -2.67 25.47 10.59
CA ALA A 173 -2.28 26.48 9.61
C ALA A 173 -1.94 27.83 10.26
N VAL A 174 -2.79 28.32 11.16
CA VAL A 174 -2.55 29.57 11.92
C VAL A 174 -1.26 29.47 12.73
N ARG A 175 -1.04 28.35 13.44
CA ARG A 175 0.20 28.13 14.21
C ARG A 175 1.45 28.20 13.31
N ASN A 176 1.41 27.57 12.14
CA ASN A 176 2.54 27.58 11.22
C ASN A 176 2.80 28.98 10.64
N ILE A 177 1.76 29.75 10.32
CA ILE A 177 1.89 31.14 9.85
C ILE A 177 2.54 32.01 10.94
N MET A 178 2.09 31.88 12.19
CA MET A 178 2.66 32.64 13.32
C MET A 178 4.15 32.32 13.53
N ILE A 179 4.54 31.04 13.47
CA ILE A 179 5.95 30.62 13.56
C ILE A 179 6.76 31.22 12.40
N SER A 180 6.24 31.20 11.17
CA SER A 180 6.93 31.77 10.02
C SER A 180 7.14 33.28 10.14
N ILE A 181 6.13 34.03 10.61
CA ILE A 181 6.25 35.47 10.85
C ILE A 181 7.30 35.75 11.93
N PHE A 182 7.32 34.95 13.00
CA PHE A 182 8.30 35.09 14.07
C PHE A 182 9.74 34.88 13.56
N ILE A 183 9.98 33.84 12.75
CA ILE A 183 11.29 33.58 12.15
C ILE A 183 11.72 34.76 11.26
N LEU A 184 10.82 35.29 10.43
CA LEU A 184 11.12 36.45 9.58
C LEU A 184 11.48 37.71 10.39
N LEU A 185 10.78 37.96 11.50
CA LEU A 185 11.10 39.08 12.40
C LEU A 185 12.48 38.92 13.05
N VAL A 186 12.82 37.72 13.52
CA VAL A 186 14.14 37.43 14.08
C VAL A 186 15.24 37.64 13.03
N LEU A 187 15.05 37.15 11.80
CA LEU A 187 16.00 37.34 10.71
C LEU A 187 16.18 38.84 10.37
N ALA A 188 15.09 39.60 10.29
CA ALA A 188 15.15 41.04 10.05
C ALA A 188 15.92 41.79 11.16
N LEU A 189 15.68 41.44 12.43
CA LEU A 189 16.40 42.02 13.57
C LEU A 189 17.90 41.69 13.51
N THR A 190 18.26 40.44 13.22
CA THR A 190 19.67 40.06 13.07
C THR A 190 20.34 40.84 11.93
N ALA A 191 19.67 41.01 10.79
CA ALA A 191 20.20 41.77 9.67
C ALA A 191 20.43 43.25 9.99
N VAL A 192 19.60 43.85 10.86
CA VAL A 192 19.79 45.23 11.33
C VAL A 192 20.94 45.34 12.32
N ILE A 193 21.13 44.37 13.21
CA ILE A 193 22.21 44.37 14.21
C ILE A 193 23.58 44.18 13.56
N PHE A 194 23.67 43.35 12.52
CA PHE A 194 24.92 43.05 11.82
C PHE A 194 25.25 44.00 10.65
N LYS A 195 24.45 45.04 10.44
CA LYS A 195 24.69 46.08 9.44
C LYS A 195 25.30 47.33 10.09
#